data_AF-A0A1A6G026-F1
#
_entry.id   AF-A0A1A6G026-F1
#
_cell.length_a   1.000
_cell.length_b   1.000
_cell.length_c   1.000
_cell.angle_alpha   90.00
_cell.angle_beta   90.00
_cell.angle_gamma   90.00
#
_symmetry.space_group_name_H-M   'P 1'
#
loop_
_entity.id
_entity.type
_entity.pdbx_description
1 polymer ?
#
loop_
_entity_poly.entity_id
_entity_poly.type
_entity_poly.pdbx_seq_one_letter_code
_entity_poly.pdbx_strand_id
1 'polypeptide(L)'
;MYPWSHTDVPAGVVFAPYGPEWREQRRFSLSTMRDFGLGKKSLEQWVTEEAGHLCDALAKESGHPFNPIALLNKGVCNVISSLIYAHRFEYEDPFFNRLLKTLQESLGEDTGFLAEV
;
A
#
# COMPACT_ATOMS: atom_id res chain seq x y z
N MET A 1 12.00 6.86 37.02
CA MET A 1 11.80 6.67 35.57
C MET A 1 11.48 5.19 35.39
N TYR A 2 10.25 4.84 35.01
CA TYR A 2 9.78 3.45 35.07
C TYR A 2 10.23 2.65 33.83
N PRO A 3 10.59 1.35 33.96
CA PRO A 3 11.15 0.54 32.86
C PRO A 3 10.15 0.15 31.75
N TRP A 4 8.88 0.54 31.88
CA TRP A 4 7.77 0.06 31.04
C TRP A 4 7.31 1.07 29.98
N SER A 5 8.03 2.18 29.78
CA SER A 5 7.65 3.22 28.83
C SER A 5 8.18 3.01 27.42
N HIS A 6 8.67 1.82 27.08
CA HIS A 6 8.87 1.43 25.68
C HIS A 6 7.54 0.86 25.22
N THR A 7 6.75 1.67 24.52
CA THR A 7 5.77 1.10 23.61
C THR A 7 6.56 0.37 22.54
N ASP A 8 6.76 -0.94 22.72
CA ASP A 8 7.42 -1.84 21.76
C ASP A 8 6.56 -1.99 20.50
N VAL A 9 6.28 -0.88 19.81
CA VAL A 9 5.77 -0.92 18.45
C VAL A 9 6.99 -1.21 17.58
N PRO A 10 7.05 -2.38 16.90
CA PRO A 10 8.17 -2.69 16.03
C PRO A 10 8.35 -1.56 15.02
N ALA A 11 9.56 -1.01 14.90
CA ALA A 11 9.85 0.08 13.96
C ALA A 11 9.79 -0.36 12.47
N GLY A 12 9.37 -1.61 12.24
CA GLY A 12 9.18 -2.21 10.92
C GLY A 12 10.50 -2.36 10.19
N VAL A 13 10.53 -1.89 8.95
CA VAL A 13 11.73 -1.95 8.10
C VAL A 13 12.29 -0.56 7.80
N VAL A 14 11.43 0.44 7.56
CA VAL A 14 11.85 1.78 7.09
C VAL A 14 12.51 2.59 8.20
N PHE A 15 11.94 2.58 9.41
CA PHE A 15 12.43 3.39 10.53
C PHE A 15 13.25 2.59 11.54
N ALA A 16 13.39 1.27 11.34
CA ALA A 16 14.11 0.42 12.27
C ALA A 16 15.63 0.62 12.13
N PRO A 17 16.38 0.76 13.25
CA PRO A 17 17.82 0.83 13.22
C PRO A 17 18.41 -0.49 12.73
N TYR A 18 19.63 -0.43 12.18
CA TYR A 18 20.32 -1.65 11.77
C TYR A 18 20.52 -2.57 12.99
N GLY A 19 19.95 -3.77 12.91
CA GLY A 19 19.98 -4.75 14.00
C GLY A 19 19.32 -6.07 13.61
N PRO A 20 19.30 -7.05 14.54
CA PRO A 20 18.69 -8.36 14.30
C PRO A 20 17.23 -8.27 13.85
N GLU A 21 16.44 -7.41 14.50
CA GLU A 21 15.02 -7.21 14.20
C GLU A 21 14.80 -6.67 12.77
N TRP A 22 15.52 -5.60 12.38
CA TRP A 22 15.48 -5.09 11.00
C TRP A 22 15.90 -6.16 9.98
N ARG A 23 16.95 -6.94 10.28
CA ARG A 23 17.42 -8.02 9.38
C ARG A 23 16.37 -9.12 9.21
N GLU A 24 15.67 -9.46 10.29
CA GLU A 24 14.61 -10.46 10.29
C GLU A 24 13.39 -9.99 9.49
N GLN A 25 12.86 -8.80 9.81
CA GLN A 25 11.72 -8.21 9.09
C GLN A 25 12.02 -8.04 7.60
N ARG A 26 13.19 -7.50 7.26
CA ARG A 26 13.61 -7.33 5.86
C ARG A 26 13.73 -8.66 5.13
N ARG A 27 14.29 -9.71 5.77
CA ARG A 27 14.41 -11.04 5.16
C ARG A 27 13.03 -11.66 4.95
N PHE A 28 12.14 -11.55 5.93
CA PHE A 28 10.77 -12.03 5.85
C PHE A 28 10.05 -11.34 4.69
N SER A 29 9.98 -10.01 4.65
CA SER A 29 9.29 -9.28 3.59
C SER A 29 9.80 -9.63 2.19
N LEU A 30 11.13 -9.73 2.00
CA LEU A 30 11.69 -10.10 0.69
C LEU A 30 11.41 -11.54 0.29
N SER A 31 11.47 -12.47 1.24
CA SER A 31 11.19 -13.88 0.96
C SER A 31 9.72 -14.03 0.60
N THR A 32 8.82 -13.46 1.41
CA THR A 32 7.38 -13.44 1.15
C THR A 32 7.06 -12.78 -0.19
N MET A 33 7.69 -11.64 -0.53
CA MET A 33 7.51 -11.00 -1.85
C MET A 33 7.98 -11.85 -3.03
N ARG A 34 9.07 -12.62 -2.88
CA ARG A 34 9.54 -13.55 -3.92
C ARG A 34 8.63 -14.77 -4.06
N ASP A 35 8.09 -15.23 -2.94
CA ASP A 35 7.22 -16.40 -2.89
C ASP A 35 5.81 -16.07 -3.41
N PHE A 36 5.42 -14.79 -3.47
CA PHE A 36 4.23 -14.30 -4.19
C PHE A 36 4.40 -14.47 -5.71
N GLY A 37 4.16 -15.69 -6.19
CA GLY A 37 4.35 -16.13 -7.57
C GLY A 37 4.65 -17.64 -7.65
N LEU A 38 5.04 -18.25 -6.53
CA LEU A 38 5.25 -19.69 -6.37
C LEU A 38 4.06 -20.31 -5.60
N GLY A 39 2.85 -20.31 -6.19
CA GLY A 39 1.62 -20.79 -5.49
C GLY A 39 0.29 -20.38 -6.15
N LYS A 40 -0.76 -20.10 -5.34
CA LYS A 40 -2.09 -19.56 -5.73
C LYS A 40 -1.98 -18.23 -6.53
N LYS A 41 -3.10 -17.51 -6.80
CA LYS A 41 -3.13 -16.21 -7.52
C LYS A 41 -1.83 -15.41 -7.32
N SER A 42 -1.08 -15.20 -8.40
CA SER A 42 0.22 -14.50 -8.36
C SER A 42 0.02 -13.01 -8.13
N LEU A 43 1.08 -12.32 -7.70
CA LEU A 43 1.08 -10.85 -7.63
C LEU A 43 0.70 -10.22 -8.99
N GLU A 44 1.19 -10.80 -10.09
CA GLU A 44 0.83 -10.41 -11.45
C GLU A 44 -0.68 -10.48 -11.70
N GLN A 45 -1.34 -11.53 -11.19
CA GLN A 45 -2.79 -11.67 -11.32
C GLN A 45 -3.52 -10.57 -10.55
N TRP A 46 -3.11 -10.23 -9.32
CA TRP A 46 -3.70 -9.12 -8.58
C TRP A 46 -3.49 -7.77 -9.27
N VAL A 47 -2.30 -7.53 -9.82
CA VAL A 47 -2.00 -6.31 -10.58
C VAL A 47 -2.87 -6.23 -11.83
N THR A 48 -3.04 -7.34 -12.54
CA THR A 48 -3.84 -7.39 -13.78
C THR A 48 -5.33 -7.20 -13.49
N GLU A 49 -5.84 -7.82 -12.42
CA GLU A 49 -7.23 -7.64 -11.97
C GLU A 49 -7.49 -6.18 -11.57
N GLU A 50 -6.60 -5.57 -10.78
CA GLU A 50 -6.76 -4.15 -10.39
C GLU A 50 -6.59 -3.19 -11.58
N ALA A 51 -5.72 -3.52 -12.55
CA ALA A 51 -5.62 -2.76 -13.79
C ALA A 51 -6.94 -2.78 -14.58
N GLY A 52 -7.64 -3.92 -14.61
CA GLY A 52 -8.99 -4.01 -15.18
C GLY A 52 -9.98 -3.07 -14.48
N HIS A 53 -10.02 -3.10 -13.15
CA HIS A 53 -10.87 -2.19 -12.36
C HIS A 53 -10.53 -0.72 -12.57
N LEU A 54 -9.24 -0.40 -12.71
CA LEU A 54 -8.78 0.95 -13.03
C LEU A 54 -9.26 1.38 -14.43
N CYS A 55 -9.13 0.52 -15.44
CA CYS A 55 -9.65 0.81 -16.78
C CYS A 55 -11.16 1.08 -16.77
N ASP A 56 -11.94 0.29 -16.04
CA ASP A 56 -13.38 0.49 -15.89
C ASP A 56 -13.69 1.84 -15.21
N ALA A 57 -12.92 2.22 -14.19
CA ALA A 57 -13.08 3.52 -13.52
C ALA A 57 -12.73 4.69 -14.44
N LEU A 58 -11.63 4.59 -15.19
CA LEU A 58 -11.23 5.62 -16.16
C LEU A 58 -12.27 5.77 -17.28
N ALA A 59 -12.89 4.68 -17.73
CA ALA A 59 -13.92 4.70 -18.76
C ALA A 59 -15.19 5.43 -18.30
N LYS A 60 -15.53 5.39 -16.99
CA LYS A 60 -16.70 6.08 -16.43
C LYS A 60 -16.60 7.61 -16.54
N GLU A 61 -15.38 8.16 -16.56
CA GLU A 61 -15.16 9.60 -16.76
C GLU A 61 -15.64 10.07 -18.15
N SER A 62 -15.95 9.16 -19.08
CA SER A 62 -16.67 9.45 -20.33
C SER A 62 -16.04 10.57 -21.18
N GLY A 63 -14.70 10.69 -21.13
CA GLY A 63 -13.94 11.71 -21.87
C GLY A 63 -13.90 13.10 -21.23
N HIS A 64 -14.47 13.28 -20.04
CA HIS A 64 -14.35 14.53 -19.28
C HIS A 64 -12.91 14.70 -18.76
N PRO A 65 -12.36 15.91 -18.73
CA PRO A 65 -11.09 16.15 -18.08
C PRO A 65 -11.18 15.88 -16.56
N PHE A 66 -10.26 15.06 -16.03
CA PHE A 66 -10.13 14.79 -14.60
C PHE A 66 -8.66 14.57 -14.23
N ASN A 67 -8.32 14.61 -12.94
CA ASN A 67 -6.98 14.26 -12.46
C ASN A 67 -6.88 12.73 -12.24
N PRO A 68 -6.05 12.00 -13.02
CA PRO A 68 -5.93 10.55 -12.87
C PRO A 68 -5.13 10.10 -11.65
N ILE A 69 -4.36 10.98 -11.00
CA ILE A 69 -3.49 10.61 -9.88
C ILE A 69 -4.29 9.99 -8.73
N ALA A 70 -5.48 10.52 -8.44
CA ALA A 70 -6.33 9.96 -7.38
C ALA A 70 -6.77 8.51 -7.66
N LEU A 71 -7.14 8.19 -8.91
CA LEU A 71 -7.52 6.82 -9.30
C LEU A 71 -6.30 5.89 -9.35
N LEU A 72 -5.17 6.37 -9.85
CA LEU A 72 -3.91 5.61 -9.86
C LEU A 72 -3.47 5.24 -8.44
N ASN A 73 -3.51 6.20 -7.51
CA ASN A 73 -3.17 5.95 -6.10
C ASN A 73 -4.08 4.91 -5.48
N LYS A 74 -5.40 4.95 -5.76
CA LYS A 74 -6.35 3.93 -5.30
C LYS A 74 -6.00 2.54 -5.85
N GLY A 75 -5.74 2.42 -7.14
CA GLY A 75 -5.36 1.16 -7.77
C GLY A 75 -4.07 0.58 -7.18
N VAL A 76 -3.01 1.38 -7.07
CA VAL A 76 -1.73 0.95 -6.47
C VAL A 76 -1.94 0.51 -5.02
N CYS A 77 -2.68 1.28 -4.23
CA CYS A 77 -2.95 0.93 -2.84
C CYS A 77 -3.82 -0.31 -2.69
N ASN A 78 -4.71 -0.61 -3.66
CA ASN A 78 -5.48 -1.85 -3.66
C ASN A 78 -4.64 -3.08 -3.96
N VAL A 79 -3.61 -2.98 -4.81
CA VAL A 79 -2.64 -4.07 -5.01
C VAL A 79 -1.93 -4.38 -3.69
N ILE A 80 -1.46 -3.34 -2.97
CA ILE A 80 -0.82 -3.51 -1.66
C ILE A 80 -1.81 -4.01 -0.60
N SER A 81 -3.05 -3.51 -0.59
CA SER A 81 -4.11 -3.96 0.32
C SER A 81 -4.47 -5.42 0.09
N SER A 82 -4.50 -5.86 -1.17
CA SER A 82 -4.70 -7.27 -1.51
C SER A 82 -3.57 -8.15 -0.99
N LEU A 83 -2.34 -7.64 -0.99
CA LEU A 83 -1.19 -8.34 -0.43
C LEU A 83 -1.24 -8.46 1.10
N ILE A 84 -1.62 -7.38 1.80
CA ILE A 84 -1.60 -7.32 3.27
C ILE A 84 -2.86 -7.94 3.88
N TYR A 85 -4.03 -7.65 3.31
CA TYR A 85 -5.35 -8.02 3.87
C TYR A 85 -6.03 -9.16 3.12
N ALA A 86 -5.44 -9.67 2.02
CA ALA A 86 -6.11 -10.59 1.10
C ALA A 86 -7.48 -10.05 0.62
N HIS A 87 -7.62 -8.73 0.56
CA HIS A 87 -8.86 -8.04 0.25
C HIS A 87 -8.62 -6.74 -0.54
N ARG A 88 -9.51 -6.49 -1.50
CA ARG A 88 -9.54 -5.30 -2.35
C ARG A 88 -10.74 -4.45 -1.99
N PHE A 89 -10.54 -3.15 -1.85
CA PHE A 89 -11.59 -2.21 -1.49
C PHE A 89 -12.19 -1.53 -2.73
N GLU A 90 -13.48 -1.22 -2.68
CA GLU A 90 -14.11 -0.37 -3.70
C GLU A 90 -13.52 1.04 -3.68
N TYR A 91 -13.40 1.68 -4.85
CA TYR A 91 -12.82 3.01 -4.96
C TYR A 91 -13.66 4.07 -4.23
N GLU A 92 -14.97 3.83 -4.10
CA GLU A 92 -15.90 4.67 -3.38
C GLU A 92 -16.04 4.30 -1.89
N ASP A 93 -15.35 3.25 -1.42
CA ASP A 93 -15.42 2.81 -0.03
C ASP A 93 -14.97 3.94 0.92
N PRO A 94 -15.83 4.43 1.83
CA PRO A 94 -15.47 5.49 2.77
C PRO A 94 -14.34 5.12 3.72
N PHE A 95 -14.23 3.85 4.11
CA PHE A 95 -13.13 3.38 4.95
C PHE A 95 -11.80 3.43 4.20
N PHE A 96 -11.78 2.93 2.96
CA PHE A 96 -10.57 2.96 2.14
C PHE A 96 -10.13 4.38 1.85
N ASN A 97 -11.06 5.26 1.47
CA ASN A 97 -10.75 6.67 1.24
C ASN A 97 -10.20 7.37 2.50
N ARG A 98 -10.71 7.04 3.70
CA ARG A 98 -10.14 7.53 4.97
C ARG A 98 -8.73 6.98 5.21
N LEU A 99 -8.51 5.68 4.98
CA LEU A 99 -7.20 5.05 5.12
C LEU A 99 -6.17 5.73 4.19
N LEU A 100 -6.50 5.94 2.92
CA LEU A 100 -5.62 6.60 1.96
C LEU A 100 -5.31 8.05 2.36
N LYS A 101 -6.31 8.78 2.84
CA LYS A 101 -6.11 10.15 3.33
C LYS A 101 -5.14 10.18 4.51
N THR A 102 -5.33 9.30 5.50
CA THR A 102 -4.42 9.20 6.65
C THR A 102 -3.02 8.79 6.22
N LEU A 103 -2.88 7.89 5.25
CA LEU A 103 -1.58 7.51 4.68
C LEU A 103 -0.90 8.70 3.99
N GLN A 104 -1.63 9.46 3.17
CA GLN A 104 -1.11 10.65 2.50
C GLN A 104 -0.64 11.71 3.49
N GLU A 105 -1.43 11.97 4.54
CA GLU A 105 -1.07 12.90 5.62
C GLU A 105 0.17 12.42 6.40
N SER A 106 0.28 11.11 6.66
CA SER A 106 1.40 10.53 7.40
C SER A 106 2.70 10.46 6.59
N LEU A 107 2.59 10.32 5.27
CA LEU A 107 3.75 10.24 4.35
C LEU A 107 4.20 11.62 3.85
N GLY A 108 3.29 12.60 3.86
CA GLY A 108 3.47 13.93 3.28
C GLY A 108 4.44 14.85 4.03
N GLU A 109 4.95 14.47 5.20
CA GLU A 109 5.88 15.31 5.96
C GLU A 109 7.36 15.03 5.68
N ASP A 110 7.75 13.87 5.13
CA ASP A 110 9.19 13.59 4.84
C ASP A 110 9.49 12.57 3.72
N THR A 111 8.48 11.97 3.08
CA THR A 111 8.73 10.96 2.05
C THR A 111 8.26 11.47 0.69
N GLY A 112 9.21 11.86 -0.17
CA GLY A 112 8.97 12.28 -1.56
C GLY A 112 8.40 11.19 -2.48
N PHE A 113 7.58 10.29 -1.95
CA PHE A 113 6.84 9.26 -2.67
C PHE A 113 5.50 9.78 -3.21
N LEU A 114 4.96 10.87 -2.63
CA LEU A 114 3.63 11.42 -2.95
C LEU A 114 3.60 12.95 -2.95
N ALA A 115 4.54 13.60 -3.64
CA ALA A 115 4.44 15.04 -3.88
C ALA A 115 3.71 15.29 -5.22
N GLU A 116 2.46 15.75 -5.15
CA GLU A 116 1.92 16.64 -6.19
C GLU A 116 2.26 18.08 -5.79
N VAL A 117 3.34 18.62 -6.38
CA VAL A 117 3.45 20.03 -6.81
C VAL A 117 4.23 20.06 -8.11
#